data_AF-A0A318BBK7-F1
#
_entry.id   AF-A0A318BBK7-F1
#
_cell.length_a   1.000
_cell.length_b   1.000
_cell.length_c   1.000
_cell.angle_alpha   90.00
_cell.angle_beta   90.00
_cell.angle_gamma   90.00
#
_symmetry.space_group_name_H-M   'P 1'
#
loop_
_entity.id
_entity.type
_entity.pdbx_description
1 polymer ?
#
loop_
_entity_poly.entity_id
_entity_poly.type
_entity_poly.pdbx_seq_one_letter_code
_entity_poly.pdbx_strand_id
1 'polypeptide(L)'
;MGVLARFPRIAAAHFLGAQRERVTLMEALALMGQTDGSVRIAGMLVELFDRLGALGLADQGTMPFPLTQGQVGDLVGLSPVHVSRKFGAMERAGLIQRGVRTINLLDLRRLRSMTGLPRHAFVREPEWINFT
;
A
#
# COMPACT_ATOMS: atom_id res chain seq x y z
N MET A 1 -0.75 -26.31 28.97
CA MET A 1 -1.64 -26.13 27.79
C MET A 1 -1.54 -24.68 27.34
N GLY A 2 -0.98 -24.44 26.15
CA GLY A 2 -0.65 -23.08 25.68
C GLY A 2 -1.87 -22.21 25.41
N VAL A 3 -1.75 -20.89 25.62
CA VAL A 3 -2.80 -19.88 25.40
C VAL A 3 -3.53 -20.04 24.07
N LEU A 4 -2.82 -20.38 22.99
CA LEU A 4 -3.41 -20.54 21.66
C LEU A 4 -4.33 -21.77 21.54
N ALA A 5 -4.02 -22.87 22.24
CA ALA A 5 -4.88 -24.06 22.27
C ALA A 5 -6.16 -23.83 23.07
N ARG A 6 -6.12 -22.90 24.04
CA ARG A 6 -7.27 -22.55 24.89
C ARG A 6 -8.19 -21.50 24.26
N PHE A 7 -7.67 -20.68 23.35
CA PHE A 7 -8.41 -19.61 22.68
C PHE A 7 -8.27 -19.71 21.15
N PRO A 8 -8.98 -20.66 20.51
CA PRO A 8 -8.84 -20.93 19.07
C PRO A 8 -9.19 -19.73 18.18
N ARG A 9 -10.10 -18.84 18.63
CA ARG A 9 -10.41 -17.59 17.90
C ARG A 9 -9.22 -16.62 17.86
N ILE A 10 -8.47 -16.51 18.95
CA ILE A 10 -7.24 -15.69 19.00
C ILE A 10 -6.15 -16.32 18.14
N ALA A 11 -5.97 -17.65 18.22
CA ALA A 11 -5.02 -18.36 17.38
C ALA A 11 -5.33 -18.18 15.88
N ALA A 12 -6.61 -18.27 15.49
CA ALA A 12 -7.05 -18.06 14.13
C ALA A 12 -6.88 -16.60 13.67
N ALA A 13 -7.18 -15.61 14.52
CA ALA A 13 -6.96 -14.20 14.23
C ALA A 13 -5.46 -13.89 14.00
N HIS A 14 -4.59 -14.39 14.89
CA HIS A 14 -3.15 -14.25 14.75
C HIS A 14 -2.62 -14.92 13.47
N PHE A 15 -3.07 -16.14 13.16
CA PHE A 15 -2.69 -16.85 11.94
C PHE A 15 -3.09 -16.06 10.68
N LEU A 16 -4.32 -15.56 10.63
CA LEU A 16 -4.80 -14.76 9.49
C LEU A 16 -4.03 -13.44 9.36
N GLY A 17 -3.70 -12.78 10.47
CA GLY A 17 -2.83 -11.61 10.49
C GLY A 17 -1.46 -11.91 9.88
N ALA A 18 -0.80 -12.99 10.33
CA ALA A 18 0.49 -13.41 9.81
C ALA A 18 0.45 -13.78 8.31
N GLN A 19 -0.63 -14.43 7.84
CA GLN A 19 -0.77 -14.72 6.41
C GLN A 19 -0.94 -13.46 5.55
N ARG A 20 -1.69 -12.47 6.04
CA ARG A 20 -1.86 -11.17 5.35
C ARG A 20 -0.53 -10.42 5.26
N GLU A 21 0.24 -10.40 6.34
CA GLU A 21 1.56 -9.79 6.36
C GLU A 21 2.52 -10.48 5.38
N ARG A 22 2.52 -11.82 5.33
CA ARG A 22 3.29 -12.58 4.34
C ARG A 22 2.96 -12.20 2.91
N VAL A 23 1.67 -12.06 2.58
CA VAL A 23 1.23 -11.68 1.23
C VAL A 23 1.73 -10.28 0.89
N THR A 24 1.56 -9.32 1.79
CA THR A 24 2.05 -7.94 1.64
C THR A 24 3.56 -7.89 1.38
N LEU A 25 4.34 -8.64 2.16
CA LEU A 25 5.79 -8.70 1.98
C LEU A 25 6.20 -9.35 0.65
N MET A 26 5.47 -10.38 0.21
CA MET A 26 5.71 -11.01 -1.09
C MET A 26 5.41 -10.08 -2.26
N GLU A 27 4.37 -9.25 -2.15
CA GLU A 27 4.06 -8.23 -3.15
C GLU A 27 5.13 -7.15 -3.22
N ALA A 28 5.59 -6.66 -2.06
CA ALA A 28 6.69 -5.71 -1.99
C ALA A 28 7.97 -6.29 -2.64
N LEU A 29 8.28 -7.56 -2.36
CA LEU A 29 9.42 -8.25 -2.96
C LEU A 29 9.25 -8.42 -4.49
N ALA A 30 8.05 -8.77 -4.97
CA ALA A 30 7.75 -8.88 -6.39
C ALA A 30 7.94 -7.53 -7.12
N LEU A 31 7.51 -6.44 -6.51
CA LEU A 31 7.74 -5.08 -7.04
C LEU A 31 9.22 -4.71 -7.03
N MET A 32 9.98 -5.09 -6.00
CA MET A 32 11.43 -4.85 -5.95
C MET A 32 12.18 -5.56 -7.09
N GLY A 33 11.71 -6.74 -7.52
CA GLY A 33 12.25 -7.43 -8.70
C GLY A 33 11.97 -6.73 -10.03
N GLN A 34 11.11 -5.72 -10.06
CA GLN A 34 10.71 -5.00 -11.27
C GLN A 34 11.68 -3.85 -11.56
N THR A 35 12.17 -3.76 -12.80
CA THR A 35 13.21 -2.78 -13.16
C THR A 35 12.71 -1.32 -13.16
N ASP A 36 11.40 -1.10 -13.33
CA ASP A 36 10.84 0.26 -13.39
C ASP A 36 10.42 0.79 -12.02
N GLY A 37 11.19 1.75 -11.50
CA GLY A 37 10.87 2.45 -10.26
C GLY A 37 9.52 3.18 -10.26
N SER A 38 8.95 3.53 -11.42
CA SER A 38 7.60 4.09 -11.50
C SER A 38 6.53 3.08 -11.04
N VAL A 39 6.73 1.79 -11.36
CA VAL A 39 5.80 0.73 -10.96
C VAL A 39 5.85 0.52 -9.45
N ARG A 40 7.05 0.53 -8.86
CA ARG A 40 7.23 0.43 -7.40
C ARG A 40 6.58 1.59 -6.65
N ILE A 41 6.73 2.82 -7.15
CA ILE A 41 6.06 4.00 -6.57
C ILE A 41 4.54 3.89 -6.72
N ALA A 42 4.03 3.48 -7.89
CA ALA A 42 2.59 3.29 -8.10
C ALA A 42 2.02 2.25 -7.13
N GLY A 43 2.71 1.12 -6.95
CA GLY A 43 2.33 0.07 -5.98
C GLY A 43 2.26 0.60 -4.55
N MET A 44 3.31 1.27 -4.09
CA MET A 44 3.33 1.89 -2.76
C MET A 44 2.17 2.89 -2.57
N LEU A 45 1.90 3.75 -3.55
CA LEU A 45 0.82 4.74 -3.47
C LEU A 45 -0.56 4.08 -3.42
N VAL A 46 -0.80 3.08 -4.26
CA VAL A 46 -2.07 2.33 -4.28
C VAL A 46 -2.29 1.59 -2.96
N GLU A 47 -1.24 0.95 -2.43
CA GLU A 47 -1.32 0.23 -1.17
C GLU A 47 -1.63 1.16 0.01
N LEU A 48 -0.93 2.30 0.09
CA LEU A 48 -1.21 3.32 1.11
C LEU A 48 -2.63 3.86 1.00
N PHE A 49 -3.11 4.11 -0.23
CA PHE A 49 -4.46 4.59 -0.48
C PHE A 49 -5.50 3.57 -0.01
N ASP A 50 -5.34 2.30 -0.36
CA ASP A 50 -6.27 1.24 0.02
C ASP A 50 -6.28 1.02 1.55
N ARG A 51 -5.10 1.08 2.21
CA ARG A 51 -4.98 0.99 3.68
C ARG A 51 -5.66 2.16 4.39
N LEU A 52 -5.40 3.40 3.95
CA LEU A 52 -6.01 4.59 4.54
C LEU A 52 -7.51 4.67 4.24
N GLY A 53 -7.95 4.20 3.07
CA GLY A 53 -9.36 4.11 2.71
C GLY A 53 -10.14 3.17 3.62
N ALA A 54 -9.54 2.03 4.01
CA ALA A 54 -10.14 1.11 4.98
C ALA A 54 -10.35 1.75 6.37
N LEU A 55 -9.58 2.80 6.70
CA LEU A 55 -9.70 3.58 7.94
C LEU A 55 -10.57 4.84 7.78
N GLY A 56 -11.13 5.09 6.59
CA GLY A 56 -11.87 6.33 6.29
C GLY A 56 -10.99 7.59 6.19
N LEU A 57 -9.67 7.42 6.01
CA LEU A 57 -8.69 8.51 5.93
C LEU A 57 -8.29 8.87 4.49
N ALA A 58 -8.78 8.13 3.51
CA ALA A 58 -8.60 8.42 2.09
C ALA A 58 -9.93 8.25 1.35
N ASP A 59 -10.25 9.22 0.51
CA ASP A 59 -11.47 9.22 -0.32
C ASP A 59 -11.23 10.04 -1.59
N GLN A 60 -12.02 9.80 -2.64
CA GLN A 60 -11.96 10.50 -3.93
C GLN A 60 -10.53 10.59 -4.51
N GLY A 61 -9.76 9.50 -4.37
CA GLY A 61 -8.37 9.43 -4.83
C GLY A 61 -7.38 10.27 -4.02
N THR A 62 -7.80 10.91 -2.94
CA THR A 62 -6.94 11.78 -2.12
C THR A 62 -6.58 11.09 -0.81
N MET A 63 -5.32 11.22 -0.39
CA MET A 63 -4.86 10.74 0.93
C MET A 63 -3.81 11.67 1.55
N PRO A 64 -3.67 11.68 2.88
CA PRO A 64 -2.51 12.25 3.55
C PRO A 64 -1.22 11.58 3.05
N PHE A 65 -0.22 12.41 2.71
CA PHE A 65 1.08 11.94 2.24
C PHE A 65 2.20 12.81 2.81
N PRO A 66 2.53 12.64 4.11
CA PRO A 66 3.56 13.44 4.77
C PRO A 66 4.98 12.89 4.55
N LEU A 67 5.18 12.01 3.56
CA LEU A 67 6.46 11.34 3.32
C LEU A 67 7.40 12.21 2.47
N THR A 68 8.66 12.28 2.91
CA THR A 68 9.74 12.89 2.13
C THR A 68 10.17 11.98 0.98
N GLN A 69 10.85 12.54 -0.02
CA GLN A 69 11.42 11.75 -1.12
C GLN A 69 12.45 10.72 -0.63
N GLY A 70 13.16 11.00 0.47
CA GLY A 70 14.06 10.05 1.11
C GLY A 70 13.32 8.85 1.67
N GLN A 71 12.29 9.09 2.48
CA GLN A 71 11.46 8.02 3.04
C GLN A 71 10.78 7.19 1.95
N VAL A 72 10.27 7.82 0.90
CA VAL A 72 9.73 7.09 -0.26
C VAL A 72 10.83 6.24 -0.91
N GLY A 73 12.03 6.80 -1.06
CA GLY A 73 13.18 6.11 -1.62
C GLY A 73 13.58 4.86 -0.83
N ASP A 74 13.63 4.97 0.49
CA ASP A 74 13.93 3.86 1.40
C ASP A 74 12.89 2.74 1.28
N LEU A 75 11.61 3.09 1.11
CA LEU A 75 10.51 2.12 0.95
C LEU A 75 10.55 1.37 -0.38
N VAL A 76 10.92 2.05 -1.48
CA VAL A 76 10.83 1.49 -2.84
C VAL A 76 12.19 1.16 -3.47
N GLY A 77 13.28 1.26 -2.70
CA GLY A 77 14.64 0.99 -3.16
C GLY A 77 15.09 1.95 -4.28
N LEU A 78 14.86 3.25 -4.10
CA LEU A 78 15.28 4.31 -5.03
C LEU A 78 16.00 5.42 -4.25
N SER A 79 16.97 6.09 -4.88
CA SER A 79 17.52 7.30 -4.27
C SER A 79 16.53 8.47 -4.35
N PRO A 80 16.61 9.47 -3.45
CA PRO A 80 15.67 10.59 -3.42
C PRO A 80 15.54 11.33 -4.76
N VAL A 81 16.65 11.49 -5.51
CA VAL A 81 16.63 12.14 -6.82
C VAL A 81 15.88 11.32 -7.87
N HIS A 82 15.94 9.99 -7.81
CA HIS A 82 15.16 9.13 -8.70
C HIS A 82 13.67 9.21 -8.36
N VAL A 83 13.32 9.21 -7.07
CA VAL A 83 11.94 9.44 -6.61
C VAL A 83 11.41 10.77 -7.15
N SER A 84 12.18 11.85 -7.01
CA SER A 84 11.81 13.18 -7.51
C SER A 84 11.50 13.17 -9.01
N ARG A 85 12.40 12.57 -9.82
CA ARG A 85 12.22 12.45 -11.27
C ARG A 85 10.98 11.63 -11.62
N LYS A 86 10.73 10.54 -10.91
CA LYS A 86 9.56 9.68 -11.15
C LYS A 86 8.26 10.38 -10.76
N PHE A 87 8.19 11.05 -9.61
CA PHE A 87 7.02 11.87 -9.26
C PHE A 87 6.75 12.95 -10.30
N GLY A 88 7.77 13.70 -10.73
CA GLY A 88 7.58 14.71 -11.78
C GLY A 88 7.17 14.12 -13.14
N ALA A 89 7.55 12.88 -13.46
CA ALA A 89 7.05 12.17 -14.63
C ALA A 89 5.58 11.74 -14.48
N MET A 90 5.19 11.25 -13.30
CA MET A 90 3.82 10.85 -12.99
C MET A 90 2.87 12.06 -12.96
N GLU A 91 3.31 13.21 -12.44
CA GLU A 91 2.56 14.47 -12.49
C GLU A 91 2.32 14.93 -13.93
N ARG A 92 3.37 14.94 -14.76
CA ARG A 92 3.25 15.28 -16.20
C ARG A 92 2.36 14.30 -16.97
N ALA A 93 2.32 13.03 -16.57
CA ALA A 93 1.45 12.02 -17.14
C ALA A 93 0.00 12.09 -16.61
N GLY A 94 -0.32 13.03 -15.72
CA GLY A 94 -1.64 13.18 -15.13
C GLY A 94 -2.05 12.02 -14.21
N LEU A 95 -1.09 11.28 -13.66
CA LEU A 95 -1.36 10.14 -12.79
C LEU A 95 -1.55 10.56 -11.33
N ILE A 96 -0.81 11.58 -10.91
CA ILE A 96 -0.81 12.09 -9.54
C ILE A 96 -0.77 13.62 -9.53
N GLN A 97 -1.16 14.20 -8.41
CA GLN A 97 -0.92 15.60 -8.07
C GLN A 97 -0.50 15.69 -6.60
N ARG A 98 0.63 16.34 -6.32
CA ARG A 98 1.11 16.53 -4.94
C ARG A 98 0.58 17.85 -4.34
N GLY A 99 0.07 17.77 -3.12
CA GLY A 99 -0.21 18.90 -2.25
C GLY A 99 0.89 19.09 -1.19
N VAL A 100 0.66 20.01 -0.24
CA VAL A 100 1.65 20.31 0.82
C VAL A 100 1.91 19.11 1.74
N ARG A 101 0.85 18.35 2.07
CA ARG A 101 0.92 17.14 2.92
C ARG A 101 -0.04 16.05 2.44
N THR A 102 -0.47 16.13 1.19
CA THR A 102 -1.46 15.24 0.58
C THR A 102 -0.99 14.85 -0.81
N ILE A 103 -1.55 13.76 -1.33
CA ILE A 103 -1.39 13.36 -2.72
C ILE A 103 -2.74 12.93 -3.28
N ASN A 104 -3.03 13.37 -4.51
CA ASN A 104 -4.22 12.99 -5.26
C ASN A 104 -3.80 12.02 -6.36
N LEU A 105 -4.41 10.84 -6.36
CA LEU A 105 -4.27 9.80 -7.36
C LEU A 105 -5.32 10.04 -8.47
N LEU A 106 -4.94 10.87 -9.44
CA LEU A 106 -5.83 11.35 -10.50
C LEU A 106 -6.35 10.22 -11.38
N ASP A 107 -5.54 9.19 -11.62
CA ASP A 107 -5.92 7.99 -12.37
C ASP A 107 -5.58 6.72 -11.57
N LEU A 108 -6.36 6.46 -10.53
CA LEU A 108 -6.20 5.28 -9.67
C LEU A 108 -6.30 3.96 -10.46
N ARG A 109 -7.11 3.93 -11.52
CA ARG A 109 -7.26 2.72 -12.36
C ARG A 109 -5.95 2.41 -13.08
N ARG A 110 -5.34 3.43 -13.69
CA ARG A 110 -4.07 3.27 -14.40
C ARG A 110 -2.93 2.96 -13.44
N LEU A 111 -2.86 3.63 -12.29
CA LEU A 111 -1.87 3.32 -11.25
C LEU A 111 -1.93 1.85 -10.81
N ARG A 112 -3.13 1.30 -10.60
CA ARG A 112 -3.32 -0.14 -10.29
C ARG A 112 -2.87 -1.03 -11.44
N SER A 113 -3.18 -0.68 -12.69
CA SER A 113 -2.78 -1.48 -13.85
C SER A 113 -1.26 -1.56 -14.04
N MET A 114 -0.51 -0.56 -13.56
CA MET A 114 0.95 -0.53 -13.68
C MET A 114 1.63 -1.59 -12.80
N THR A 115 1.02 -1.98 -11.68
CA THR A 115 1.65 -2.88 -10.70
C THR A 115 1.54 -4.35 -11.10
N GLY A 116 0.49 -4.71 -11.85
CA GLY A 116 0.18 -6.10 -12.15
C GLY A 116 -0.14 -6.96 -10.92
N LEU A 117 -0.29 -6.34 -9.74
CA LEU A 117 -0.56 -7.04 -8.50
C LEU A 117 -2.05 -7.29 -8.31
N PRO A 118 -2.45 -8.40 -7.65
CA PRO A 118 -3.84 -8.66 -7.32
C PRO A 118 -4.40 -7.55 -6.43
N ARG A 119 -5.68 -7.20 -6.61
CA ARG A 119 -6.35 -6.29 -5.69
C ARG A 119 -6.58 -7.01 -4.36
N HIS A 120 -5.78 -6.66 -3.36
CA HIS A 120 -6.11 -6.99 -1.98
C HIS A 120 -7.23 -6.07 -1.52
N ALA A 121 -8.48 -6.47 -1.74
CA ALA A 121 -9.56 -5.89 -0.97
C ALA A 121 -9.21 -6.15 0.50
N PHE A 122 -8.94 -5.09 1.25
CA PHE A 122 -8.79 -5.21 2.69
C PHE A 122 -10.11 -5.76 3.22
N VAL A 123 -10.18 -7.08 3.38
CA VAL A 123 -11.34 -7.75 3.93
C VAL A 123 -11.41 -7.31 5.38
N ARG A 124 -12.36 -6.42 5.68
CA ARG A 124 -12.81 -6.12 7.03
C ARG A 124 -12.82 -7.44 7.79
N GLU A 125 -12.20 -7.47 8.96
CA GLU A 125 -12.01 -8.71 9.73
C GLU A 125 -13.27 -9.57 9.65
N PRO A 126 -13.15 -10.86 9.27
CA PRO A 126 -14.30 -11.72 9.13
C PRO A 126 -15.19 -11.59 10.37
N GLU A 127 -16.51 -11.45 10.19
CA GLU A 127 -17.43 -11.12 11.30
C GLU A 127 -17.30 -12.07 12.51
N TRP A 128 -16.83 -13.30 12.28
CA TRP A 128 -16.53 -14.29 13.33
C TRP A 128 -15.31 -13.97 14.21
N ILE A 129 -14.47 -12.99 13.88
CA ILE A 129 -13.32 -12.51 14.66
C ILE A 129 -13.68 -11.30 15.54
N ASN A 130 -14.82 -10.63 15.31
CA ASN A 130 -15.22 -9.48 16.11
C ASN A 130 -15.44 -9.88 17.59
N PHE A 131 -14.85 -9.11 18.50
CA PHE A 131 -14.94 -9.27 19.96
C PHE A 131 -16.04 -8.36 20.57
N THR A 132 -17.16 -8.19 19.86
CA THR A 132 -18.37 -7.56 20.41
C THR A 132 -19.17 -8.60 21.19
#